data_AF-A0A814C5R0-F1
#
_entry.id   AF-A0A814C5R0-F1
#
_cell.length_a   1.000
_cell.length_b   1.000
_cell.length_c   1.000
_cell.angle_alpha   90.00
_cell.angle_beta   90.00
_cell.angle_gamma   90.00
#
_symmetry.space_group_name_H-M   'P 1'
#
loop_
_entity.id
_entity.type
_entity.pdbx_description
1 polymer ?
#
loop_
_entity_poly.entity_id
_entity_poly.type
_entity_poly.pdbx_seq_one_letter_code
_entity_poly.pdbx_strand_id
1 'polypeptide(L)'
;MLKRISDTCFEVSAHLAVDDLWKSFVHELGGLLCASLNFVDTSTSSSSPKYSFRPQSTVTSQSQEFNNSNLRYAVLPREIVCTENLTPWKKFLPCNTMKGLSSLLVNSPKLYDINYHSLRMDFRQICADSNCLSSRLELSLGLGVVVDTFAKPGQNEWSLRSIFGQNMNGACPLSDITNVYIDLELSKLYHMTLSPLADYTIESNGRTLVVYDVNNMKQTSHGTFSLSCKHDRPSTDYWLLAENNKENNTLPYLYVHRYTTGYGARNGGIKTQIYNTPDTTTTLLYFEQIPWYFRVFLHTLKIIMENGTNIKPDRLSYIPGKDRERPYQIEMFITIPADVPSVEISFEYEMTFLKWNEFPPDPNHGFYIPAAVISTILPKLDKQQPILRQLQSFSLNESLLLSSNTESFSSSLFVRIYSESLLVNLPTPDFSMPFNVICLGCTAVALAFGGFHNLTTKQFSYVEKKEKKNFRQYLQLLWAKFLAFKQYLNAKTNRNALRQDLHRQHQHVE
;
A
#
# COMPACT_ATOMS: atom_id res chain seq x y z
N MET A 1 17.85 14.81 0.14
CA MET A 1 17.09 13.54 0.14
C MET A 1 17.49 12.70 -1.07
N LEU A 2 17.27 13.16 -2.32
CA LEU A 2 17.74 12.49 -3.54
C LEU A 2 19.25 12.24 -3.57
N LYS A 3 20.07 13.20 -3.10
CA LYS A 3 21.52 13.00 -2.98
C LYS A 3 21.89 11.85 -2.03
N ARG A 4 21.20 11.70 -0.88
CA ARG A 4 21.44 10.56 0.03
C ARG A 4 21.09 9.22 -0.61
N ILE A 5 19.98 9.16 -1.35
CA ILE A 5 19.58 7.94 -2.09
C ILE A 5 20.58 7.65 -3.23
N SER A 6 21.07 8.68 -3.90
CA SER A 6 22.10 8.54 -4.94
C SER A 6 23.41 8.01 -4.36
N ASP A 7 23.88 8.61 -3.27
CA ASP A 7 25.13 8.22 -2.61
C ASP A 7 25.04 6.78 -2.06
N THR A 8 23.87 6.35 -1.56
CA THR A 8 23.68 4.97 -1.05
C THR A 8 23.42 3.93 -2.15
N CYS A 9 22.81 4.29 -3.27
CA CYS A 9 22.52 3.35 -4.36
C CYS A 9 23.65 3.21 -5.40
N PHE A 10 24.46 4.27 -5.62
CA PHE A 10 25.36 4.33 -6.78
C PHE A 10 26.84 4.60 -6.47
N GLU A 11 27.20 5.15 -5.30
CA GLU A 11 28.62 5.23 -4.88
C GLU A 11 29.02 3.95 -4.13
N VAL A 12 29.14 2.86 -4.88
CA VAL A 12 29.63 1.58 -4.34
C VAL A 12 31.13 1.69 -4.12
N SER A 13 31.53 1.95 -2.87
CA SER A 13 32.89 1.59 -2.43
C SER A 13 33.03 0.06 -2.47
N ALA A 14 34.12 -0.44 -3.04
CA ALA A 14 34.38 -1.87 -3.28
C ALA A 14 34.52 -2.74 -2.01
N HIS A 15 34.19 -2.21 -0.82
CA HIS A 15 34.44 -2.82 0.48
C HIS A 15 33.18 -3.19 1.29
N LEU A 16 31.97 -2.87 0.82
CA LEU A 16 30.72 -3.23 1.53
C LEU A 16 29.98 -4.37 0.82
N ALA A 17 29.52 -5.35 1.61
CA ALA A 17 28.70 -6.44 1.11
C ALA A 17 27.33 -5.91 0.66
N VAL A 18 26.82 -6.40 -0.48
CA VAL A 18 25.54 -5.95 -1.08
C VAL A 18 24.37 -6.07 -0.09
N ASP A 19 24.39 -7.08 0.78
CA ASP A 19 23.34 -7.29 1.78
C ASP A 19 23.31 -6.19 2.87
N ASP A 20 24.47 -5.68 3.27
CA ASP A 20 24.57 -4.58 4.24
C ASP A 20 24.08 -3.26 3.64
N LEU A 21 24.37 -3.03 2.35
CA LEU A 21 23.86 -1.88 1.60
C LEU A 21 22.34 -1.98 1.43
N TRP A 22 21.82 -3.17 1.08
CA TRP A 22 20.39 -3.40 0.97
C TRP A 22 19.66 -3.13 2.29
N LYS A 23 20.20 -3.63 3.41
CA LYS A 23 19.64 -3.38 4.74
C LYS A 23 19.64 -1.89 5.08
N SER A 24 20.74 -1.19 4.81
CA SER A 24 20.85 0.25 5.06
C SER A 24 19.85 1.05 4.21
N PHE A 25 19.75 0.72 2.91
CA PHE A 25 18.83 1.34 1.98
C PHE A 25 17.36 1.17 2.40
N VAL A 26 16.96 -0.05 2.74
CA VAL A 26 15.61 -0.38 3.22
C VAL A 26 15.28 0.41 4.48
N HIS A 27 16.23 0.51 5.43
CA HIS A 27 16.03 1.26 6.66
C HIS A 27 15.86 2.77 6.41
N GLU A 28 16.70 3.35 5.56
CA GLU A 28 16.58 4.76 5.18
C GLU A 28 15.28 5.03 4.43
N LEU A 29 14.92 4.18 3.47
CA LEU A 29 13.70 4.30 2.68
C LEU A 29 12.44 4.18 3.54
N GLY A 30 12.44 3.25 4.52
CA GLY A 30 11.37 3.11 5.50
C GLY A 30 11.18 4.38 6.32
N GLY A 31 12.26 5.00 6.80
CA GLY A 31 12.21 6.28 7.51
C GLY A 31 11.75 7.45 6.62
N LEU A 32 12.18 7.47 5.34
CA LEU A 32 11.82 8.52 4.39
C LEU A 32 10.35 8.49 3.97
N LEU A 33 9.81 7.29 3.73
CA LEU A 33 8.44 7.08 3.26
C LEU A 33 7.45 6.78 4.38
N CYS A 34 7.87 6.84 5.66
CA CYS A 34 7.08 6.42 6.82
C CYS A 34 6.47 5.02 6.62
N ALA A 35 7.24 4.12 6.00
CA ALA A 35 6.83 2.78 5.66
C ALA A 35 7.52 1.77 6.58
N SER A 36 6.86 0.65 6.86
CA SER A 36 7.40 -0.43 7.70
C SER A 36 8.47 -1.29 7.01
N LEU A 37 9.13 -0.75 5.97
CA LEU A 37 10.18 -1.43 5.20
C LEU A 37 11.33 -1.94 6.07
N ASN A 38 11.53 -1.37 7.26
CA ASN A 38 12.47 -1.88 8.27
C ASN A 38 12.29 -3.37 8.62
N PHE A 39 11.10 -3.94 8.38
CA PHE A 39 10.83 -5.37 8.57
C PHE A 39 11.30 -6.25 7.39
N VAL A 40 11.77 -5.66 6.29
CA VAL A 40 12.46 -6.40 5.23
C VAL A 40 13.82 -6.83 5.76
N ASP A 41 13.87 -8.05 6.26
CA ASP A 41 15.12 -8.72 6.56
C ASP A 41 15.74 -9.29 5.27
N THR A 42 17.04 -9.05 5.11
CA THR A 42 17.93 -9.67 4.12
C THR A 42 17.77 -11.19 4.03
N SER A 43 17.53 -11.86 5.16
CA SER A 43 17.44 -13.32 5.20
C SER A 43 16.02 -13.81 4.88
N THR A 44 15.03 -13.42 5.68
CA THR A 44 13.69 -14.04 5.64
C THR A 44 12.77 -13.51 4.55
N SER A 45 12.99 -12.30 4.05
CA SER A 45 12.05 -11.61 3.14
C SER A 45 12.67 -11.15 1.83
N SER A 46 14.00 -11.22 1.70
CA SER A 46 14.71 -10.84 0.48
C SER A 46 15.10 -12.08 -0.35
N SER A 47 15.11 -11.94 -1.66
CA SER A 47 15.53 -12.97 -2.62
C SER A 47 16.24 -12.33 -3.82
N SER A 48 16.92 -13.15 -4.62
CA SER A 48 17.64 -12.71 -5.82
C SER A 48 17.09 -13.48 -7.03
N PRO A 49 16.10 -12.94 -7.75
CA PRO A 49 15.59 -13.56 -8.97
C PRO A 49 16.68 -13.72 -10.03
N LYS A 50 16.68 -14.85 -10.75
CA LYS A 50 17.65 -15.15 -11.81
C LYS A 50 17.18 -14.64 -13.17
N TYR A 51 15.87 -14.59 -13.39
CA TYR A 51 15.30 -14.22 -14.69
C TYR A 51 14.44 -12.97 -14.61
N SER A 52 13.69 -12.81 -13.52
CA SER A 52 12.79 -11.66 -13.32
C SER A 52 13.52 -10.40 -12.88
N PHE A 53 12.86 -9.24 -12.98
CA PHE A 53 13.37 -7.93 -12.53
C PHE A 53 14.71 -7.48 -13.13
N ARG A 54 14.91 -7.72 -14.43
CA ARG A 54 16.05 -7.13 -15.17
C ARG A 54 15.98 -5.60 -15.16
N PRO A 55 17.13 -4.90 -15.06
CA PRO A 55 17.16 -3.45 -15.09
C PRO A 55 16.70 -2.94 -16.45
N GLN A 56 15.88 -1.89 -16.45
CA GLN A 56 15.38 -1.22 -17.66
C GLN A 56 16.25 -0.02 -18.06
N SER A 57 17.51 0.03 -17.62
CA SER A 57 18.40 1.17 -17.92
C SER A 57 18.84 1.15 -19.38
N THR A 58 18.84 2.34 -20.01
CA THR A 58 19.36 2.57 -21.37
C THR A 58 20.88 2.45 -21.46
N VAL A 59 21.59 2.47 -20.33
CA VAL A 59 23.07 2.39 -20.27
C VAL A 59 23.57 0.97 -20.61
N THR A 60 22.76 -0.05 -20.35
CA THR A 60 23.08 -1.46 -20.65
C THR A 60 22.45 -1.91 -21.97
N SER A 61 22.69 -1.16 -23.05
CA SER A 61 22.40 -1.66 -24.39
C SER A 61 23.50 -2.66 -24.79
N GLN A 62 23.10 -3.93 -24.90
CA GLN A 62 23.77 -5.00 -25.64
C GLN A 62 24.97 -5.68 -24.92
N SER A 63 24.79 -6.99 -24.66
CA SER A 63 25.84 -8.03 -24.56
C SER A 63 26.65 -8.25 -23.28
N GLN A 64 26.32 -7.65 -22.14
CA GLN A 64 26.88 -8.11 -20.85
C GLN A 64 25.89 -9.04 -20.13
N GLU A 65 26.35 -10.24 -19.78
CA GLU A 65 25.64 -11.15 -18.87
C GLU A 65 25.30 -10.38 -17.59
N PHE A 66 24.02 -10.06 -17.42
CA PHE A 66 23.57 -9.30 -16.27
C PHE A 66 23.86 -10.10 -15.00
N ASN A 67 24.72 -9.56 -14.14
CA ASN A 67 25.07 -10.21 -12.90
C ASN A 67 23.92 -10.04 -11.88
N ASN A 68 23.08 -11.06 -11.80
CA ASN A 68 21.98 -11.13 -10.83
C ASN A 68 22.45 -11.16 -9.37
N SER A 69 23.74 -11.35 -9.09
CA SER A 69 24.25 -11.43 -7.71
C SER A 69 23.94 -10.18 -6.88
N ASN A 70 23.77 -9.04 -7.55
CA ASN A 70 23.52 -7.76 -6.90
C ASN A 70 22.03 -7.40 -6.84
N LEU A 71 21.17 -8.20 -7.46
CA LEU A 71 19.73 -7.98 -7.44
C LEU A 71 19.15 -8.42 -6.09
N ARG A 72 18.34 -7.55 -5.50
CA ARG A 72 17.56 -7.87 -4.30
C ARG A 72 16.10 -7.54 -4.58
N TYR A 73 15.24 -8.51 -4.31
CA TYR A 73 13.79 -8.39 -4.37
C TYR A 73 13.24 -8.71 -2.99
N ALA A 74 12.30 -7.89 -2.50
CA ALA A 74 11.60 -8.18 -1.26
C ALA A 74 10.15 -7.71 -1.35
N VAL A 75 9.28 -8.37 -0.59
CA VAL A 75 7.87 -8.01 -0.49
C VAL A 75 7.42 -8.08 0.96
N LEU A 76 6.69 -7.05 1.39
CA LEU A 76 5.97 -7.03 2.66
C LEU A 76 4.46 -6.95 2.38
N PRO A 77 3.77 -8.08 2.24
CA PRO A 77 2.35 -8.08 1.88
C PRO A 77 1.43 -7.53 2.98
N ARG A 78 1.93 -7.38 4.22
CA ARG A 78 1.19 -6.76 5.33
C ARG A 78 1.22 -5.23 5.30
N GLU A 79 2.14 -4.63 4.56
CA GLU A 79 2.25 -3.18 4.48
C GLU A 79 1.26 -2.65 3.45
N ILE A 80 0.19 -2.02 3.95
CA ILE A 80 -0.81 -1.38 3.12
C ILE A 80 -0.41 0.09 2.94
N VAL A 81 -0.69 0.68 1.79
CA VAL A 81 -0.44 2.10 1.55
C VAL A 81 -1.41 2.95 2.37
N CYS A 82 -0.88 3.78 3.27
CA CYS A 82 -1.64 4.66 4.18
C CYS A 82 -1.39 6.14 3.88
N THR A 83 -2.17 7.03 4.51
CA THR A 83 -2.07 8.49 4.34
C THR A 83 -0.69 9.04 4.77
N GLU A 84 -0.07 8.33 5.70
CA GLU A 84 1.25 8.55 6.28
C GLU A 84 2.34 8.32 5.25
N ASN A 85 2.17 7.40 4.28
CA ASN A 85 3.11 7.16 3.18
C ASN A 85 2.96 8.20 2.07
N LEU A 86 1.72 8.65 1.81
CA LEU A 86 1.45 9.63 0.76
C LEU A 86 2.04 11.00 1.07
N THR A 87 2.09 11.39 2.34
CA THR A 87 2.62 12.69 2.78
C THR A 87 4.11 12.90 2.42
N PRO A 88 5.04 11.98 2.75
CA PRO A 88 6.43 12.08 2.28
C PRO A 88 6.54 11.86 0.78
N TRP A 89 5.72 11.00 0.16
CA TRP A 89 5.72 10.80 -1.28
C TRP A 89 5.44 12.11 -2.05
N LYS A 90 4.45 12.91 -1.60
CA LYS A 90 4.14 14.23 -2.17
C LYS A 90 5.29 15.24 -2.09
N LYS A 91 6.20 15.10 -1.12
CA LYS A 91 7.35 16.01 -0.95
C LYS A 91 8.40 15.83 -2.05
N PHE A 92 8.37 14.73 -2.79
CA PHE A 92 9.23 14.55 -3.96
C PHE A 92 8.73 15.32 -5.19
N LEU A 93 7.48 15.79 -5.20
CA LEU A 93 6.93 16.55 -6.30
C LEU A 93 7.45 18.00 -6.27
N PRO A 94 7.81 18.59 -7.43
CA PRO A 94 8.52 19.87 -7.49
C PRO A 94 7.76 21.02 -6.83
N CYS A 95 6.42 21.04 -6.95
CA CYS A 95 5.55 22.07 -6.36
C CYS A 95 4.85 21.63 -5.06
N ASN A 96 5.33 20.58 -4.39
CA ASN A 96 4.70 19.97 -3.21
C ASN A 96 3.20 19.72 -3.45
N THR A 97 2.29 20.41 -2.75
CA THR A 97 0.83 20.32 -2.94
C THR A 97 0.19 21.68 -3.27
N MET A 98 0.98 22.68 -3.65
CA MET A 98 0.49 24.05 -3.82
C MET A 98 -0.03 24.33 -5.24
N LYS A 99 0.62 23.78 -6.27
CA LYS A 99 0.33 24.03 -7.68
C LYS A 99 0.51 22.78 -8.55
N GLY A 100 -0.14 22.75 -9.71
CA GLY A 100 -0.09 21.62 -10.64
C GLY A 100 -0.92 20.42 -10.18
N LEU A 101 -0.67 19.25 -10.79
CA LEU A 101 -1.39 18.00 -10.48
C LEU A 101 -1.36 17.62 -9.00
N SER A 102 -0.28 18.00 -8.31
CA SER A 102 -0.11 17.68 -6.90
C SER A 102 -1.05 18.46 -5.97
N SER A 103 -1.67 19.55 -6.44
CA SER A 103 -2.70 20.27 -5.67
C SER A 103 -4.00 19.47 -5.54
N LEU A 104 -4.27 18.52 -6.44
CA LEU A 104 -5.41 17.62 -6.32
C LEU A 104 -5.26 16.69 -5.11
N LEU A 105 -4.02 16.46 -4.68
CA LEU A 105 -3.73 15.50 -3.61
C LEU A 105 -3.80 16.13 -2.22
N VAL A 106 -4.22 17.39 -2.07
CA VAL A 106 -4.32 18.05 -0.75
C VAL A 106 -5.28 17.30 0.18
N ASN A 107 -6.42 16.85 -0.34
CA ASN A 107 -7.42 16.12 0.42
C ASN A 107 -7.13 14.61 0.44
N SER A 108 -6.15 14.20 1.25
CA SER A 108 -5.79 12.78 1.38
C SER A 108 -6.99 11.88 1.73
N PRO A 109 -7.88 12.22 2.69
CA PRO A 109 -9.01 11.34 3.03
C PRO A 109 -9.90 10.99 1.85
N LYS A 110 -10.15 11.94 0.94
CA LYS A 110 -10.94 11.67 -0.28
C LYS A 110 -10.24 10.72 -1.25
N LEU A 111 -8.91 10.75 -1.30
CA LEU A 111 -8.12 9.84 -2.11
C LEU A 111 -8.15 8.40 -1.59
N TYR A 112 -8.40 8.17 -0.31
CA TYR A 112 -8.47 6.82 0.27
C TYR A 112 -9.92 6.31 0.42
N ASP A 113 -10.91 7.12 0.07
CA ASP A 113 -12.36 6.78 0.01
C ASP A 113 -12.71 6.11 -1.33
N ILE A 114 -11.78 5.32 -1.90
CA ILE A 114 -11.85 4.75 -3.25
C ILE A 114 -11.55 3.26 -3.22
N ASN A 115 -11.91 2.54 -4.29
CA ASN A 115 -11.86 1.08 -4.30
C ASN A 115 -10.43 0.52 -4.40
N TYR A 116 -9.53 1.24 -5.08
CA TYR A 116 -8.14 0.83 -5.20
C TYR A 116 -7.23 2.04 -5.33
N HIS A 117 -6.10 2.00 -4.61
CA HIS A 117 -5.01 2.96 -4.72
C HIS A 117 -3.66 2.26 -4.73
N SER A 118 -2.71 2.81 -5.49
CA SER A 118 -1.33 2.34 -5.50
C SER A 118 -0.36 3.50 -5.62
N LEU A 119 0.76 3.41 -4.91
CA LEU A 119 1.88 4.35 -5.02
C LEU A 119 3.07 3.63 -5.64
N ARG A 120 3.69 4.29 -6.62
CA ARG A 120 4.92 3.84 -7.28
C ARG A 120 6.00 4.91 -7.12
N MET A 121 7.20 4.45 -6.86
CA MET A 121 8.43 5.21 -6.90
C MET A 121 9.44 4.37 -7.64
N ASP A 122 10.00 4.90 -8.72
CA ASP A 122 10.93 4.17 -9.58
C ASP A 122 12.14 5.04 -9.90
N PHE A 123 13.31 4.44 -9.81
CA PHE A 123 14.58 5.11 -10.05
C PHE A 123 15.28 4.38 -11.19
N ARG A 124 15.57 5.10 -12.28
CA ARG A 124 16.34 4.57 -13.39
C ARG A 124 17.46 5.51 -13.79
N GLN A 125 18.58 4.93 -14.19
CA GLN A 125 19.70 5.67 -14.76
C GLN A 125 19.51 5.79 -16.27
N ILE A 126 19.59 7.02 -16.77
CA ILE A 126 19.42 7.38 -18.17
C ILE A 126 20.68 8.08 -18.67
N CYS A 127 21.03 7.87 -19.94
CA CYS A 127 22.06 8.63 -20.62
C CYS A 127 21.67 10.11 -20.72
N ALA A 128 22.53 11.00 -20.21
CA ALA A 128 22.33 12.44 -20.31
C ALA A 128 22.52 12.97 -21.74
N ASP A 129 23.42 12.31 -22.49
CA ASP A 129 23.84 12.65 -23.84
C ASP A 129 23.58 11.46 -24.77
N SER A 130 23.44 11.70 -26.08
CA SER A 130 23.27 10.65 -27.09
C SER A 130 24.39 9.60 -27.07
N ASN A 131 25.59 10.00 -26.67
CA ASN A 131 26.77 9.13 -26.59
C ASN A 131 26.93 8.46 -25.21
N CYS A 132 25.99 8.66 -24.28
CA CYS A 132 25.96 8.10 -22.93
C CYS A 132 27.25 8.27 -22.09
N LEU A 133 28.03 9.33 -22.35
CA LEU A 133 29.26 9.61 -21.61
C LEU A 133 28.99 10.11 -20.18
N SER A 134 27.84 10.74 -19.98
CA SER A 134 27.36 11.14 -18.66
C SER A 134 25.98 10.55 -18.41
N SER A 135 25.73 10.12 -17.17
CA SER A 135 24.47 9.52 -16.75
C SER A 135 23.68 10.47 -15.84
N ARG A 136 22.37 10.51 -16.00
CA ARG A 136 21.41 11.18 -15.12
C ARG A 136 20.53 10.14 -14.42
N LEU A 137 20.06 10.49 -13.23
CA LEU A 137 19.05 9.71 -12.52
C LEU A 137 17.68 10.31 -12.81
N GLU A 138 16.75 9.46 -13.27
CA GLU A 138 15.35 9.81 -13.38
C GLU A 138 14.58 9.16 -12.23
N LEU A 139 13.81 9.99 -11.53
CA LEU A 139 12.82 9.56 -10.55
C LEU A 139 11.43 9.64 -11.19
N SER A 140 10.79 8.50 -11.36
CA SER A 140 9.40 8.41 -11.80
C SER A 140 8.50 8.10 -10.60
N LEU A 141 7.47 8.92 -10.41
CA LEU A 141 6.47 8.78 -9.36
C LEU A 141 5.13 8.48 -10.00
N GLY A 142 4.43 7.45 -9.53
CA GLY A 142 3.11 7.06 -10.01
C GLY A 142 2.09 6.96 -8.88
N LEU A 143 0.88 7.42 -9.14
CA LEU A 143 -0.29 7.21 -8.27
C LEU A 143 -1.40 6.61 -9.12
N GLY A 144 -1.76 5.37 -8.84
CA GLY A 144 -2.89 4.69 -9.46
C GLY A 144 -4.11 4.78 -8.55
N VAL A 145 -5.27 5.13 -9.09
CA VAL A 145 -6.53 5.32 -8.34
C VAL A 145 -7.68 4.78 -9.19
N VAL A 146 -8.51 3.92 -8.61
CA VAL A 146 -9.74 3.42 -9.23
C VAL A 146 -10.93 3.90 -8.42
N VAL A 147 -11.76 4.74 -9.05
CA VAL A 147 -12.94 5.34 -8.43
C VAL A 147 -14.19 4.84 -9.14
N ASP A 148 -15.18 4.45 -8.34
CA ASP A 148 -16.53 4.22 -8.86
C ASP A 148 -17.26 5.57 -8.95
N THR A 149 -17.35 6.11 -10.17
CA THR A 149 -18.03 7.37 -10.43
C THR A 149 -19.55 7.26 -10.43
N PHE A 150 -20.12 6.04 -10.36
CA PHE A 150 -21.56 5.77 -10.54
C PHE A 150 -22.22 5.13 -9.32
N ALA A 151 -21.50 4.94 -8.21
CA ALA A 151 -22.01 4.29 -7.00
C ALA A 151 -23.23 4.99 -6.36
N LYS A 152 -23.48 6.27 -6.67
CA LYS A 152 -24.62 7.04 -6.12
C LYS A 152 -25.70 7.27 -7.20
N PRO A 153 -26.96 6.86 -6.94
CA PRO A 153 -28.05 7.10 -7.89
C PRO A 153 -28.24 8.60 -8.12
N GLY A 154 -28.25 9.02 -9.39
CA GLY A 154 -28.44 10.42 -9.80
C GLY A 154 -27.15 11.22 -10.06
N GLN A 155 -25.96 10.64 -9.84
CA GLN A 155 -24.70 11.24 -10.27
C GLN A 155 -24.35 10.77 -11.69
N ASN A 156 -24.62 11.64 -12.67
CA ASN A 156 -24.27 11.42 -14.09
C ASN A 156 -23.02 12.22 -14.51
N GLU A 157 -22.36 12.87 -13.57
CA GLU A 157 -21.21 13.71 -13.82
C GLU A 157 -20.07 13.33 -12.88
N TRP A 158 -18.86 13.30 -13.43
CA TRP A 158 -17.65 13.27 -12.64
C TRP A 158 -16.87 14.56 -12.89
N SER A 159 -16.23 15.05 -11.85
CA SER A 159 -15.33 16.21 -11.93
C SER A 159 -14.09 15.95 -11.11
N LEU A 160 -13.01 16.69 -11.38
CA LEU A 160 -11.81 16.61 -10.53
C LEU A 160 -12.14 16.89 -9.07
N ARG A 161 -13.10 17.80 -8.81
CA ARG A 161 -13.56 18.10 -7.45
C ARG A 161 -14.33 16.95 -6.82
N SER A 162 -15.14 16.19 -7.57
CA SER A 162 -15.86 15.04 -7.01
C SER A 162 -14.93 13.88 -6.70
N ILE A 163 -13.89 13.67 -7.52
CA ILE A 163 -12.90 12.60 -7.37
C ILE A 163 -11.87 12.94 -6.28
N PHE A 164 -11.24 14.12 -6.34
CA PHE A 164 -10.13 14.51 -5.48
C PHE A 164 -10.52 15.48 -4.36
N GLY A 165 -11.75 15.98 -4.34
CA GLY A 165 -12.22 16.97 -3.35
C GLY A 165 -11.84 18.42 -3.68
N GLN A 166 -11.00 18.67 -4.71
CA GLN A 166 -10.55 20.00 -5.11
C GLN A 166 -10.27 20.07 -6.62
N ASN A 167 -10.26 21.29 -7.17
CA ASN A 167 -9.77 21.58 -8.52
C ASN A 167 -8.24 21.74 -8.55
N MET A 168 -7.64 21.73 -9.74
CA MET A 168 -6.19 21.91 -9.90
C MET A 168 -5.81 23.39 -9.81
N ASN A 169 -4.75 23.71 -9.06
CA ASN A 169 -4.29 25.08 -8.83
C ASN A 169 -3.22 25.48 -9.85
N GLY A 170 -3.64 25.81 -11.08
CA GLY A 170 -2.76 26.23 -12.17
C GLY A 170 -1.61 25.27 -12.48
N ALA A 171 -0.67 25.70 -13.31
CA ALA A 171 0.53 24.93 -13.63
C ALA A 171 1.63 25.08 -12.58
N CYS A 172 2.52 24.08 -12.49
CA CYS A 172 3.68 24.13 -11.62
C CYS A 172 4.81 24.94 -12.29
N PRO A 173 5.28 26.06 -11.71
CA PRO A 173 6.33 26.89 -12.32
C PRO A 173 7.70 26.21 -12.43
N LEU A 174 7.90 25.07 -11.75
CA LEU A 174 9.15 24.29 -11.78
C LEU A 174 9.12 23.14 -12.80
N SER A 175 7.98 22.88 -13.44
CA SER A 175 7.84 21.85 -14.48
C SER A 175 7.83 22.48 -15.86
N ASP A 176 8.56 21.89 -16.81
CA ASP A 176 8.55 22.33 -18.21
C ASP A 176 7.20 22.06 -18.89
N ILE A 177 6.52 20.96 -18.50
CA ILE A 177 5.28 20.49 -19.11
C ILE A 177 4.27 20.12 -18.01
N THR A 178 3.04 20.62 -18.10
CA THR A 178 1.91 20.21 -17.24
C THR A 178 0.69 19.89 -18.11
N ASN A 179 0.60 18.63 -18.54
CA ASN A 179 -0.48 18.16 -19.41
C ASN A 179 -1.40 17.19 -18.68
N VAL A 180 -2.70 17.29 -18.94
CA VAL A 180 -3.69 16.29 -18.52
C VAL A 180 -4.13 15.50 -19.75
N TYR A 181 -3.95 14.19 -19.70
CA TYR A 181 -4.34 13.27 -20.77
C TYR A 181 -5.61 12.54 -20.36
N ILE A 182 -6.60 12.50 -21.25
CA ILE A 182 -7.83 11.71 -21.07
C ILE A 182 -7.93 10.75 -22.24
N ASP A 183 -8.09 9.46 -21.92
CA ASP A 183 -8.37 8.44 -22.92
C ASP A 183 -9.86 8.42 -23.26
N LEU A 184 -10.18 8.73 -24.52
CA LEU A 184 -11.55 8.78 -25.04
C LEU A 184 -12.00 7.46 -25.68
N GLU A 185 -11.23 6.39 -25.60
CA GLU A 185 -11.63 5.14 -26.24
C GLU A 185 -12.98 4.60 -25.70
N LEU A 186 -13.20 4.71 -24.39
CA LEU A 186 -14.48 4.35 -23.76
C LEU A 186 -15.55 5.44 -23.96
N SER A 187 -15.18 6.69 -24.26
CA SER A 187 -16.17 7.79 -24.37
C SER A 187 -17.10 7.66 -25.56
N LYS A 188 -16.65 6.99 -26.64
CA LYS A 188 -17.48 6.68 -27.81
C LYS A 188 -18.60 5.69 -27.47
N LEU A 189 -18.35 4.78 -26.53
CA LEU A 189 -19.36 3.82 -26.04
C LEU A 189 -20.36 4.48 -25.09
N TYR A 190 -19.93 5.52 -24.39
CA TYR A 190 -20.67 6.13 -23.29
C TYR A 190 -21.10 7.58 -23.54
N HIS A 191 -21.14 8.10 -24.77
CA HIS A 191 -21.62 9.47 -25.09
C HIS A 191 -21.26 10.52 -24.01
N MET A 192 -19.96 10.65 -23.74
CA MET A 192 -19.45 11.53 -22.68
C MET A 192 -19.10 12.90 -23.24
N THR A 193 -19.60 13.97 -22.61
CA THR A 193 -19.27 15.36 -22.96
C THR A 193 -18.30 15.94 -21.95
N LEU A 194 -17.11 16.35 -22.42
CA LEU A 194 -16.08 16.97 -21.59
C LEU A 194 -16.22 18.50 -21.58
N SER A 195 -15.97 19.10 -20.43
CA SER A 195 -15.89 20.54 -20.23
C SER A 195 -14.70 20.87 -19.33
N PRO A 196 -13.79 21.80 -19.70
CA PRO A 196 -13.76 22.62 -20.92
C PRO A 196 -13.48 21.82 -22.21
N LEU A 197 -13.59 22.47 -23.37
CA LEU A 197 -13.19 21.90 -24.65
C LEU A 197 -11.68 21.59 -24.64
N ALA A 198 -11.30 20.49 -25.27
CA ALA A 198 -9.92 20.06 -25.45
C ALA A 198 -9.07 21.09 -26.21
N ASP A 199 -7.79 21.20 -25.86
CA ASP A 199 -6.84 22.04 -26.61
C ASP A 199 -6.43 21.36 -27.92
N TYR A 200 -6.05 20.08 -27.85
CA TYR A 200 -5.73 19.25 -29.00
C TYR A 200 -5.89 17.76 -28.71
N THR A 201 -5.97 16.95 -29.77
CA THR A 201 -6.07 15.48 -29.69
C THR A 201 -4.82 14.84 -30.28
N ILE A 202 -4.32 13.80 -29.62
CA ILE A 202 -3.21 12.96 -30.10
C ILE A 202 -3.75 11.58 -30.42
N GLU A 203 -3.43 11.08 -31.61
CA GLU A 203 -3.60 9.67 -31.95
C GLU A 203 -2.30 8.91 -31.68
N SER A 204 -2.28 8.04 -30.67
CA SER A 204 -1.13 7.22 -30.32
C SER A 204 -1.55 5.75 -30.18
N ASN A 205 -0.86 4.85 -30.88
CA ASN A 205 -1.13 3.40 -30.88
C ASN A 205 -2.61 3.01 -31.11
N GLY A 206 -3.34 3.77 -31.94
CA GLY A 206 -4.76 3.51 -32.23
C GLY A 206 -5.74 4.05 -31.18
N ARG A 207 -5.26 4.84 -30.21
CA ARG A 207 -6.10 5.56 -29.25
C ARG A 207 -6.16 7.05 -29.55
N THR A 208 -7.33 7.63 -29.31
CA THR A 208 -7.55 9.08 -29.34
C THR A 208 -7.44 9.63 -27.92
N LEU A 209 -6.29 10.24 -27.60
CA LEU A 209 -6.07 10.92 -26.34
C LEU A 209 -6.44 12.40 -26.49
N VAL A 210 -7.25 12.91 -25.57
CA VAL A 210 -7.48 14.35 -25.42
C VAL A 210 -6.43 14.92 -24.50
N VAL A 211 -5.82 16.04 -24.89
CA VAL A 211 -4.80 16.73 -24.10
C VAL A 211 -5.29 18.11 -23.69
N TYR A 212 -5.11 18.42 -22.41
CA TYR A 212 -5.28 19.75 -21.84
C TYR A 212 -3.93 20.27 -21.39
N ASP A 213 -3.48 21.38 -21.97
CA ASP A 213 -2.26 22.07 -21.59
C ASP A 213 -2.59 23.14 -20.55
N VAL A 214 -2.21 22.85 -19.30
CA VAL A 214 -2.53 23.71 -18.15
C VAL A 214 -1.70 25.00 -18.17
N ASN A 215 -0.59 25.06 -18.92
CA ASN A 215 0.24 26.25 -19.03
C ASN A 215 -0.43 27.33 -19.89
N ASN A 216 -1.08 26.91 -20.98
CA ASN A 216 -1.64 27.82 -22.00
C ASN A 216 -3.10 28.21 -21.73
N MET A 217 -3.78 27.52 -20.81
CA MET A 217 -5.15 27.87 -20.46
C MET A 217 -5.22 29.20 -19.71
N LYS A 218 -6.07 30.10 -20.22
CA LYS A 218 -6.53 31.28 -19.50
C LYS A 218 -7.19 30.81 -18.22
N GLN A 219 -6.49 31.00 -17.10
CA GLN A 219 -6.99 30.72 -15.77
C GLN A 219 -8.44 31.20 -15.66
N THR A 220 -9.34 30.34 -15.18
CA THR A 220 -10.68 30.78 -14.79
C THR A 220 -10.56 31.95 -13.80
N SER A 221 -11.62 32.72 -13.59
CA SER A 221 -11.65 33.91 -12.70
C SER A 221 -11.06 33.69 -11.28
N HIS A 222 -10.84 32.44 -10.86
CA HIS A 222 -10.27 32.03 -9.58
C HIS A 222 -8.88 31.36 -9.65
N GLY A 223 -8.19 31.32 -10.79
CA GLY A 223 -6.84 30.74 -10.89
C GLY A 223 -6.78 29.20 -10.86
N THR A 224 -7.92 28.52 -11.04
CA THR A 224 -8.02 27.05 -10.93
C THR A 224 -8.48 26.41 -12.23
N PHE A 225 -7.96 25.21 -12.52
CA PHE A 225 -8.38 24.35 -13.61
C PHE A 225 -9.38 23.32 -13.08
N SER A 226 -10.60 23.35 -13.62
CA SER A 226 -11.65 22.39 -13.36
C SER A 226 -11.95 21.60 -14.63
N LEU A 227 -11.92 20.28 -14.52
CA LEU A 227 -12.36 19.37 -15.56
C LEU A 227 -13.58 18.62 -15.04
N SER A 228 -14.63 18.60 -15.84
CA SER A 228 -15.84 17.83 -15.61
C SER A 228 -16.27 17.11 -16.87
N CYS A 229 -16.88 15.96 -16.67
CA CYS A 229 -17.44 15.12 -17.71
C CYS A 229 -18.89 14.85 -17.35
N LYS A 230 -19.79 15.14 -18.28
CA LYS A 230 -21.21 14.87 -18.14
C LYS A 230 -21.59 13.71 -19.05
N HIS A 231 -22.33 12.77 -18.50
CA HIS A 231 -22.92 11.67 -19.24
C HIS A 231 -24.31 12.09 -19.75
N ASP A 232 -24.58 11.82 -21.02
CA ASP A 232 -25.86 12.21 -21.64
C ASP A 232 -27.05 11.34 -21.15
N ARG A 233 -26.79 10.16 -20.58
CA ARG A 233 -27.81 9.24 -20.05
C ARG A 233 -27.83 9.16 -18.51
N PRO A 234 -28.97 8.83 -17.88
CA PRO A 234 -29.06 8.61 -16.44
C PRO A 234 -28.28 7.36 -15.98
N SER A 235 -27.67 7.46 -14.79
CA SER A 235 -26.82 6.42 -14.17
C SER A 235 -27.48 5.05 -14.02
N THR A 236 -28.82 4.96 -14.03
CA THR A 236 -29.59 3.72 -13.96
C THR A 236 -29.44 2.83 -15.20
N ASP A 237 -29.16 3.42 -16.37
CA ASP A 237 -28.98 2.69 -17.62
C ASP A 237 -27.56 2.10 -17.75
N TYR A 238 -26.63 2.49 -16.87
CA TYR A 238 -25.24 2.04 -16.94
C TYR A 238 -25.11 0.53 -16.70
N TRP A 239 -25.81 -0.01 -15.68
CA TRP A 239 -25.82 -1.45 -15.41
C TRP A 239 -26.44 -2.24 -16.56
N LEU A 240 -27.48 -1.69 -17.21
CA LEU A 240 -28.14 -2.28 -18.37
C LEU A 240 -27.24 -2.24 -19.63
N LEU A 241 -26.43 -1.19 -19.80
CA LEU A 241 -25.43 -1.11 -20.87
C LEU A 241 -24.26 -2.07 -20.62
N ALA A 242 -23.83 -2.26 -19.37
CA ALA A 242 -22.80 -3.23 -19.01
C ALA A 242 -23.29 -4.69 -19.18
N GLU A 243 -24.55 -4.96 -18.90
CA GLU A 243 -25.16 -6.28 -19.13
C GLU A 243 -25.41 -6.58 -20.61
N ASN A 244 -25.94 -5.62 -21.37
CA ASN A 244 -26.16 -5.78 -22.81
C ASN A 244 -24.85 -5.81 -23.61
N ASN A 245 -23.77 -5.20 -23.10
CA ASN A 245 -22.44 -5.28 -23.68
C ASN A 245 -21.58 -6.40 -23.08
N LYS A 246 -22.13 -7.41 -22.40
CA LYS A 246 -21.34 -8.58 -21.97
C LYS A 246 -20.62 -9.28 -23.15
N GLU A 247 -21.18 -9.20 -24.36
CA GLU A 247 -20.52 -9.70 -25.59
C GLU A 247 -19.34 -8.82 -26.05
N ASN A 248 -19.28 -7.55 -25.62
CA ASN A 248 -18.25 -6.56 -25.96
C ASN A 248 -17.39 -6.11 -24.76
N ASN A 249 -17.61 -6.66 -23.56
CA ASN A 249 -16.72 -6.49 -22.43
C ASN A 249 -15.46 -7.28 -22.74
N THR A 250 -14.52 -6.63 -23.42
CA THR A 250 -13.23 -7.21 -23.79
C THR A 250 -12.51 -7.57 -22.50
N LEU A 251 -12.42 -8.86 -22.19
CA LEU A 251 -11.53 -9.37 -21.16
C LEU A 251 -10.12 -8.84 -21.46
N PRO A 252 -9.35 -8.44 -20.43
CA PRO A 252 -8.01 -7.95 -20.66
C PRO A 252 -7.17 -9.09 -21.25
N TYR A 253 -6.31 -8.77 -22.21
CA TYR A 253 -5.52 -9.75 -22.99
C TYR A 253 -4.82 -10.82 -22.13
N LEU A 254 -4.36 -10.44 -20.94
CA LEU A 254 -3.85 -11.36 -19.93
C LEU A 254 -4.49 -11.01 -18.59
N TYR A 255 -5.23 -11.95 -18.01
CA TYR A 255 -5.79 -11.85 -16.65
C TYR A 255 -5.23 -12.97 -15.79
N VAL A 256 -5.02 -12.68 -14.51
CA VAL A 256 -4.46 -13.63 -13.55
C VAL A 256 -5.36 -13.63 -12.33
N HIS A 257 -5.77 -14.82 -11.91
CA HIS A 257 -6.48 -15.04 -10.67
C HIS A 257 -5.76 -16.09 -9.84
N ARG A 258 -5.50 -15.78 -8.58
CA ARG A 258 -4.83 -16.68 -7.65
C ARG A 258 -5.67 -16.93 -6.41
N TYR A 259 -5.70 -18.17 -5.94
CA TYR A 259 -6.43 -18.58 -4.74
C TYR A 259 -5.74 -19.74 -4.02
N THR A 260 -6.10 -19.93 -2.75
CA THR A 260 -5.62 -21.04 -1.92
C THR A 260 -6.61 -22.20 -1.94
N THR A 261 -6.11 -23.42 -1.96
CA THR A 261 -6.90 -24.65 -1.81
C THR A 261 -6.43 -25.44 -0.59
N GLY A 262 -7.22 -26.43 -0.16
CA GLY A 262 -6.86 -27.34 0.92
C GLY A 262 -7.85 -27.31 2.09
N TYR A 263 -7.68 -28.25 3.01
CA TYR A 263 -8.52 -28.39 4.19
C TYR A 263 -7.65 -28.65 5.42
N GLY A 264 -8.05 -28.06 6.54
CA GLY A 264 -7.38 -28.19 7.83
C GLY A 264 -6.20 -27.23 7.99
N ALA A 265 -5.54 -27.35 9.14
CA ALA A 265 -4.45 -26.44 9.56
C ALA A 265 -3.05 -26.97 9.23
N ARG A 266 -2.95 -27.99 8.34
CA ARG A 266 -1.69 -28.68 8.03
C ARG A 266 -1.32 -28.56 6.55
N ASN A 267 -2.21 -28.98 5.66
CA ASN A 267 -1.93 -29.03 4.22
C ASN A 267 -2.77 -28.02 3.48
N GLY A 268 -2.15 -27.32 2.52
CA GLY A 268 -2.78 -26.40 1.61
C GLY A 268 -2.21 -26.53 0.21
N GLY A 269 -2.74 -25.74 -0.72
CA GLY A 269 -2.21 -25.59 -2.05
C GLY A 269 -2.44 -24.18 -2.55
N ILE A 270 -1.64 -23.78 -3.53
CA ILE A 270 -1.77 -22.52 -4.25
C ILE A 270 -2.15 -22.88 -5.68
N LYS A 271 -3.18 -22.22 -6.19
CA LYS A 271 -3.58 -22.30 -7.58
C LYS A 271 -3.55 -20.91 -8.20
N THR A 272 -2.89 -20.80 -9.33
CA THR A 272 -2.82 -19.59 -10.14
C THR A 272 -3.38 -19.89 -11.52
N GLN A 273 -4.51 -19.28 -11.85
CA GLN A 273 -5.17 -19.36 -13.15
C GLN A 273 -4.77 -18.15 -13.98
N ILE A 274 -4.23 -18.41 -15.15
CA ILE A 274 -3.79 -17.41 -16.12
C ILE A 274 -4.68 -17.54 -17.34
N TYR A 275 -5.40 -16.49 -17.67
CA TYR A 275 -6.28 -16.42 -18.83
C TYR A 275 -5.60 -15.65 -19.95
N ASN A 276 -5.43 -16.29 -21.10
CA ASN A 276 -4.84 -15.76 -22.31
C ASN A 276 -5.98 -15.56 -23.31
N THR A 277 -6.37 -14.31 -23.56
CA THR A 277 -7.45 -13.97 -24.51
C THR A 277 -7.06 -13.95 -26.01
N PRO A 278 -5.79 -13.97 -26.47
CA PRO A 278 -5.44 -13.84 -27.90
C PRO A 278 -5.25 -15.16 -28.65
N ASP A 279 -5.35 -15.05 -29.98
CA ASP A 279 -4.94 -16.05 -30.98
C ASP A 279 -3.40 -16.14 -31.19
N THR A 280 -2.60 -15.70 -30.21
CA THR A 280 -1.13 -15.68 -30.33
C THR A 280 -0.46 -16.51 -29.25
N THR A 281 0.60 -17.22 -29.63
CA THR A 281 1.47 -17.93 -28.69
C THR A 281 2.23 -16.92 -27.82
N THR A 282 1.99 -16.94 -26.51
CA THR A 282 2.58 -15.98 -25.57
C THR A 282 3.53 -16.70 -24.62
N THR A 283 4.75 -16.18 -24.49
CA THR A 283 5.71 -16.66 -23.49
C THR A 283 5.59 -15.83 -22.21
N LEU A 284 5.46 -16.51 -21.08
CA LEU A 284 5.29 -15.91 -19.77
C LEU A 284 6.45 -16.32 -18.86
N LEU A 285 6.96 -15.37 -18.09
CA LEU A 285 7.83 -15.62 -16.95
C LEU A 285 7.00 -15.52 -15.67
N TYR A 286 6.79 -16.66 -15.02
CA TYR A 286 6.16 -16.75 -13.72
C TYR A 286 7.21 -16.68 -12.61
N PHE A 287 7.06 -15.74 -11.69
CA PHE A 287 7.91 -15.60 -10.52
C PHE A 287 7.07 -15.56 -9.24
N GLU A 288 7.48 -16.34 -8.25
CA GLU A 288 6.80 -16.39 -6.97
C GLU A 288 7.80 -16.54 -5.82
N GLN A 289 7.60 -15.75 -4.77
CA GLN A 289 8.34 -15.81 -3.52
C GLN A 289 7.37 -16.28 -2.43
N ILE A 290 7.65 -17.42 -1.79
CA ILE A 290 6.77 -17.97 -0.75
C ILE A 290 7.53 -17.98 0.57
N PRO A 291 6.97 -17.43 1.66
CA PRO A 291 7.63 -17.43 2.96
C PRO A 291 8.04 -18.83 3.42
N TRP A 292 9.16 -18.92 4.15
CA TRP A 292 9.74 -20.19 4.60
C TRP A 292 8.79 -21.06 5.42
N TYR A 293 7.80 -20.46 6.08
CA TYR A 293 6.86 -21.16 6.94
C TYR A 293 5.74 -21.89 6.18
N PHE A 294 5.69 -21.76 4.85
CA PHE A 294 4.93 -22.63 3.96
C PHE A 294 5.90 -23.55 3.22
N ARG A 295 5.97 -24.81 3.62
CA ARG A 295 6.85 -25.81 3.00
C ARG A 295 6.28 -26.25 1.67
N VAL A 296 6.80 -25.70 0.59
CA VAL A 296 6.33 -25.98 -0.78
C VAL A 296 6.97 -27.25 -1.33
N PHE A 297 6.14 -28.11 -1.93
CA PHE A 297 6.58 -29.36 -2.52
C PHE A 297 6.65 -29.28 -4.05
N LEU A 298 7.85 -29.10 -4.61
CA LEU A 298 8.02 -28.97 -6.07
C LEU A 298 7.51 -30.19 -6.86
N HIS A 299 7.57 -31.39 -6.27
CA HIS A 299 7.08 -32.62 -6.91
C HIS A 299 5.55 -32.62 -7.14
N THR A 300 4.81 -31.73 -6.46
CA THR A 300 3.35 -31.58 -6.62
C THR A 300 2.97 -30.56 -7.70
N LEU A 301 3.96 -29.88 -8.31
CA LEU A 301 3.74 -28.89 -9.35
C LEU A 301 3.02 -29.51 -10.56
N LYS A 302 1.85 -28.97 -10.90
CA LYS A 302 1.07 -29.33 -12.08
C LYS A 302 0.73 -28.06 -12.86
N ILE A 303 0.96 -28.07 -14.16
CA ILE A 303 0.60 -26.97 -15.06
C ILE A 303 -0.40 -27.54 -16.07
N ILE A 304 -1.68 -27.30 -15.83
CA ILE A 304 -2.79 -27.89 -16.56
C ILE A 304 -3.41 -26.82 -17.44
N MET A 305 -3.48 -27.09 -18.74
CA MET A 305 -4.25 -26.27 -19.66
C MET A 305 -5.73 -26.60 -19.58
N GLU A 306 -6.59 -25.69 -20.02
CA GLU A 306 -8.05 -25.91 -20.05
C GLU A 306 -8.48 -27.17 -20.83
N ASN A 307 -7.71 -27.53 -21.86
CA ASN A 307 -7.90 -28.76 -22.63
C ASN A 307 -7.50 -30.05 -21.87
N GLY A 308 -7.08 -29.94 -20.61
CA GLY A 308 -6.64 -31.05 -19.75
C GLY A 308 -5.20 -31.52 -19.98
N THR A 309 -4.45 -30.90 -20.89
CA THR A 309 -3.05 -31.26 -21.13
C THR A 309 -2.14 -30.75 -20.01
N ASN A 310 -1.27 -31.62 -19.51
CA ASN A 310 -0.26 -31.25 -18.52
C ASN A 310 1.05 -30.88 -19.22
N ILE A 311 1.53 -29.67 -18.99
CA ILE A 311 2.72 -29.13 -19.64
C ILE A 311 3.85 -28.99 -18.65
N LYS A 312 5.08 -29.16 -19.15
CA LYS A 312 6.29 -28.89 -18.38
C LYS A 312 6.79 -27.48 -18.71
N PRO A 313 7.32 -26.74 -17.72
CA PRO A 313 7.91 -25.43 -17.98
C PRO A 313 9.14 -25.57 -18.87
N ASP A 314 9.35 -24.61 -19.78
CA ASP A 314 10.48 -24.59 -20.71
C ASP A 314 11.81 -24.48 -19.95
N ARG A 315 11.79 -23.68 -18.88
CA ARG A 315 12.88 -23.53 -17.91
C ARG A 315 12.28 -23.33 -16.54
N LEU A 316 12.90 -23.96 -15.54
CA LEU A 316 12.51 -23.87 -14.14
C LEU A 316 13.75 -23.57 -13.29
N SER A 317 13.67 -22.56 -12.44
CA SER A 317 14.64 -22.24 -11.41
C SER A 317 13.91 -22.27 -10.08
N TYR A 318 14.32 -23.18 -9.21
CA TYR A 318 13.74 -23.37 -7.89
C TYR A 318 14.83 -23.22 -6.83
N ILE A 319 14.59 -22.35 -5.86
CA ILE A 319 15.43 -22.22 -4.68
C ILE A 319 14.58 -22.65 -3.47
N PRO A 320 14.96 -23.72 -2.77
CA PRO A 320 14.21 -24.18 -1.61
C PRO A 320 14.32 -23.19 -0.46
N GLY A 321 13.23 -22.97 0.27
CA GLY A 321 13.23 -22.21 1.50
C GLY A 321 14.03 -22.92 2.60
N LYS A 322 14.54 -22.13 3.54
CA LYS A 322 15.20 -22.61 4.75
C LYS A 322 14.54 -21.94 5.95
N ASP A 323 14.13 -22.75 6.92
CA ASP A 323 13.40 -22.30 8.10
C ASP A 323 14.09 -21.09 8.75
N ARG A 324 13.37 -19.96 8.86
CA ARG A 324 13.84 -18.68 9.45
C ARG A 324 15.02 -18.00 8.77
N GLU A 325 15.45 -18.47 7.60
CA GLU A 325 16.62 -17.93 6.92
C GLU A 325 16.37 -17.52 5.48
N ARG A 326 15.49 -18.21 4.74
CA ARG A 326 15.30 -17.95 3.32
C ARG A 326 13.91 -18.37 2.82
N PRO A 327 13.20 -17.53 2.05
CA PRO A 327 11.94 -17.91 1.42
C PRO A 327 12.16 -18.89 0.26
N TYR A 328 11.10 -19.59 -0.14
CA TYR A 328 11.06 -20.36 -1.37
C TYR A 328 10.97 -19.41 -2.57
N GLN A 329 11.70 -19.73 -3.64
CA GLN A 329 11.65 -18.98 -4.90
C GLN A 329 11.37 -19.93 -6.04
N ILE A 330 10.35 -19.61 -6.83
CA ILE A 330 9.98 -20.35 -8.03
C ILE A 330 10.02 -19.36 -9.20
N GLU A 331 10.85 -19.64 -10.20
CA GLU A 331 10.87 -18.95 -11.48
C GLU A 331 10.68 -19.97 -12.60
N MET A 332 9.69 -19.76 -13.46
CA MET A 332 9.49 -20.64 -14.61
C MET A 332 9.03 -19.90 -15.86
N PHE A 333 9.53 -20.36 -16.99
CA PHE A 333 9.07 -19.96 -18.31
C PHE A 333 7.98 -20.92 -18.77
N ILE A 334 6.83 -20.37 -19.16
CA ILE A 334 5.67 -21.11 -19.62
C ILE A 334 5.24 -20.50 -20.96
N THR A 335 5.16 -21.33 -21.98
CA THR A 335 4.64 -20.94 -23.28
C THR A 335 3.17 -21.36 -23.37
N ILE A 336 2.27 -20.38 -23.51
CA ILE A 336 0.84 -20.61 -23.70
C ILE A 336 0.54 -20.53 -25.21
N PRO A 337 0.01 -21.60 -25.85
CA PRO A 337 -0.43 -21.58 -27.23
C PRO A 337 -1.63 -20.64 -27.45
N ALA A 338 -1.80 -20.21 -28.70
CA ALA A 338 -2.88 -19.34 -29.16
C ALA A 338 -4.29 -19.86 -28.84
N ASP A 339 -4.53 -21.15 -29.03
CA ASP A 339 -5.88 -21.73 -28.95
C ASP A 339 -6.34 -22.07 -27.52
N VAL A 340 -5.49 -21.81 -26.52
CA VAL A 340 -5.74 -22.20 -25.13
C VAL A 340 -6.15 -20.98 -24.32
N PRO A 341 -7.41 -20.92 -23.83
CA PRO A 341 -7.93 -19.73 -23.16
C PRO A 341 -7.36 -19.57 -21.75
N SER A 342 -7.06 -20.67 -21.06
CA SER A 342 -6.57 -20.64 -19.69
C SER A 342 -5.56 -21.73 -19.34
N VAL A 343 -4.65 -21.39 -18.42
CA VAL A 343 -3.63 -22.28 -17.85
C VAL A 343 -3.68 -22.18 -16.33
N GLU A 344 -3.79 -23.32 -15.66
CA GLU A 344 -3.77 -23.45 -14.21
C GLU A 344 -2.41 -23.99 -13.74
N ILE A 345 -1.72 -23.21 -12.92
CA ILE A 345 -0.51 -23.62 -12.21
C ILE A 345 -0.92 -23.96 -10.79
N SER A 346 -0.58 -25.17 -10.32
CA SER A 346 -0.91 -25.62 -8.98
C SER A 346 0.26 -26.34 -8.31
N PHE A 347 0.42 -26.12 -7.01
CA PHE A 347 1.35 -26.87 -6.15
C PHE A 347 0.88 -26.84 -4.70
N GLU A 348 1.29 -27.85 -3.93
CA GLU A 348 0.90 -28.05 -2.54
C GLU A 348 1.97 -27.53 -1.58
N TYR A 349 1.51 -27.10 -0.40
CA TYR A 349 2.37 -26.69 0.70
C TYR A 349 1.89 -27.24 2.04
N GLU A 350 2.82 -27.46 2.96
CA GLU A 350 2.54 -27.78 4.37
C GLU A 350 2.84 -26.56 5.25
N MET A 351 1.96 -26.29 6.21
CA MET A 351 2.14 -25.21 7.18
C MET A 351 3.10 -25.66 8.28
N THR A 352 4.05 -24.81 8.62
CA THR A 352 4.98 -25.08 9.73
C THR A 352 4.51 -24.46 11.04
N PHE A 353 4.91 -25.07 12.16
CA PHE A 353 4.68 -24.49 13.48
C PHE A 353 5.63 -23.31 13.71
N LEU A 354 5.03 -22.15 13.91
CA LEU A 354 5.72 -20.93 14.31
C LEU A 354 5.88 -20.88 15.83
N LYS A 355 6.92 -20.21 16.30
CA LYS A 355 7.07 -19.88 17.73
C LYS A 355 6.09 -18.78 18.11
N TRP A 356 5.75 -18.70 19.40
CA TRP A 356 4.81 -17.68 19.90
C TRP A 356 5.21 -16.24 19.56
N ASN A 357 6.51 -15.95 19.48
CA ASN A 357 7.07 -14.64 19.15
C ASN A 357 7.17 -14.36 17.64
N GLU A 358 6.85 -15.35 16.80
CA GLU A 358 6.83 -15.22 15.33
C GLU A 358 5.44 -14.84 14.80
N PHE A 359 4.42 -14.92 15.66
CA PHE A 359 3.07 -14.46 15.32
C PHE A 359 2.98 -12.94 15.30
N PRO A 360 2.18 -12.36 14.39
CA PRO A 360 1.79 -10.96 14.51
C PRO A 360 1.04 -10.70 15.83
N PRO A 361 0.90 -9.42 16.23
CA PRO A 361 0.10 -9.03 17.39
C PRO A 361 -1.35 -9.54 17.36
N ASP A 362 -1.92 -9.73 16.16
CA ASP A 362 -3.19 -10.42 15.94
C ASP A 362 -2.97 -11.74 15.17
N PRO A 363 -2.82 -12.86 15.89
CA PRO A 363 -2.64 -14.19 15.32
C PRO A 363 -3.84 -14.69 14.51
N ASN A 364 -5.05 -14.20 14.83
CA ASN A 364 -6.29 -14.69 14.22
C ASN A 364 -6.54 -14.10 12.82
N HIS A 365 -5.89 -12.99 12.50
CA HIS A 365 -5.93 -12.37 11.16
C HIS A 365 -5.33 -13.28 10.08
N GLY A 366 -4.32 -14.09 10.45
CA GLY A 366 -3.61 -14.95 9.52
C GLY A 366 -2.35 -14.33 8.91
N PHE A 367 -1.78 -15.04 7.94
CA PHE A 367 -0.52 -14.71 7.29
C PHE A 367 -0.70 -14.54 5.80
N TYR A 368 -0.02 -13.54 5.27
CA TYR A 368 -0.07 -13.27 3.84
C TYR A 368 1.02 -14.03 3.09
N ILE A 369 0.66 -14.53 1.92
CA ILE A 369 1.58 -14.96 0.87
C ILE A 369 1.61 -13.84 -0.18
N PRO A 370 2.79 -13.31 -0.53
CA PRO A 370 2.88 -12.20 -1.46
C PRO A 370 2.41 -12.62 -2.86
N ALA A 371 2.01 -11.63 -3.67
CA ALA A 371 1.56 -11.83 -5.04
C ALA A 371 2.57 -12.58 -5.91
N ALA A 372 2.07 -13.42 -6.82
CA ALA A 372 2.87 -13.94 -7.92
C ALA A 372 3.05 -12.83 -8.97
N VAL A 373 4.21 -12.82 -9.63
CA VAL A 373 4.58 -11.83 -10.63
C VAL A 373 4.68 -12.52 -11.97
N ILE A 374 3.89 -12.07 -12.93
CA ILE A 374 3.92 -12.58 -14.30
C ILE A 374 4.47 -11.48 -15.19
N SER A 375 5.57 -11.78 -15.87
CA SER A 375 6.18 -10.86 -16.84
C SER A 375 6.07 -11.45 -18.23
N THR A 376 5.65 -10.63 -19.20
CA THR A 376 5.51 -11.04 -20.59
C THR A 376 5.92 -9.92 -21.54
N ILE A 377 6.27 -10.30 -22.75
CA ILE A 377 6.55 -9.38 -23.84
C ILE A 377 5.42 -9.56 -24.84
N LEU A 378 4.59 -8.52 -24.95
CA LEU A 378 3.49 -8.51 -25.89
C LEU A 378 3.99 -8.07 -27.27
N PRO A 379 3.66 -8.79 -28.35
CA PRO A 379 3.94 -8.31 -29.70
C PRO A 379 3.15 -7.02 -29.96
N LYS A 380 3.70 -6.12 -30.78
CA LYS A 380 2.95 -4.95 -31.27
C LYS A 380 1.92 -5.45 -32.28
N LEU A 381 0.64 -5.50 -31.88
CA LEU A 381 -0.43 -5.97 -32.76
C LEU A 381 -0.91 -4.88 -33.72
N ASP A 382 -1.29 -5.34 -34.92
CA ASP A 382 -1.86 -4.54 -36.00
C ASP A 382 -3.14 -3.81 -35.56
N LYS A 383 -3.40 -2.67 -36.22
CA LYS A 383 -4.44 -1.66 -35.94
C LYS A 383 -5.89 -2.18 -35.80
N GLN A 384 -6.14 -3.48 -36.00
CA GLN A 384 -7.45 -4.08 -36.18
C GLN A 384 -8.05 -4.79 -34.96
N GLN A 385 -7.29 -5.05 -33.89
CA GLN A 385 -7.85 -5.70 -32.69
C GLN A 385 -8.10 -4.72 -31.52
N PRO A 386 -9.35 -4.51 -31.07
CA PRO A 386 -9.70 -3.56 -30.01
C PRO A 386 -9.28 -4.02 -28.61
N ILE A 387 -9.15 -5.33 -28.38
CA ILE A 387 -8.91 -5.97 -27.06
C ILE A 387 -7.53 -5.60 -26.46
N LEU A 388 -6.54 -5.32 -27.31
CA LEU A 388 -5.18 -4.96 -26.92
C LEU A 388 -4.98 -3.48 -26.59
N ARG A 389 -5.99 -2.66 -26.89
CA ARG A 389 -5.98 -1.24 -26.59
C ARG A 389 -6.32 -0.95 -25.14
N GLN A 390 -6.48 -1.94 -24.25
CA GLN A 390 -6.57 -1.68 -22.80
C GLN A 390 -5.23 -1.83 -22.07
N LEU A 391 -4.36 -2.76 -22.47
CA LEU A 391 -3.08 -3.01 -21.77
C LEU A 391 -2.02 -1.90 -21.96
N GLN A 392 -2.04 -1.19 -23.09
CA GLN A 392 -1.14 -0.04 -23.32
C GLN A 392 -1.48 1.20 -22.45
N SER A 393 -2.48 1.12 -21.56
CA SER A 393 -2.94 2.27 -20.74
C SER A 393 -2.00 2.49 -19.56
N PHE A 394 -1.35 1.41 -19.10
CA PHE A 394 -0.45 1.43 -17.96
C PHE A 394 1.02 1.71 -18.33
N SER A 395 1.40 1.59 -19.61
CA SER A 395 2.78 1.81 -20.08
C SER A 395 3.04 3.22 -20.63
N LEU A 396 2.18 4.20 -20.29
CA LEU A 396 2.32 5.60 -20.73
C LEU A 396 3.64 6.25 -20.28
N ASN A 397 4.38 5.62 -19.36
CA ASN A 397 5.69 6.10 -18.88
C ASN A 397 6.75 6.20 -19.98
N GLU A 398 6.71 5.37 -21.03
CA GLU A 398 7.71 5.41 -22.11
C GLU A 398 7.25 6.19 -23.34
N SER A 399 5.94 6.29 -23.60
CA SER A 399 5.43 6.82 -24.87
C SER A 399 5.18 8.33 -24.87
N LEU A 400 4.97 8.97 -23.71
CA LEU A 400 4.60 10.40 -23.66
C LEU A 400 5.77 11.35 -23.37
N LEU A 401 6.84 10.90 -22.70
CA LEU A 401 8.01 11.73 -22.39
C LEU A 401 9.10 11.71 -23.48
N LEU A 402 9.08 10.72 -24.40
CA LEU A 402 10.07 10.54 -25.47
C LEU A 402 9.55 10.88 -26.88
N SER A 403 8.40 11.55 -27.00
CA SER A 403 7.83 11.93 -28.31
C SER A 403 8.44 13.18 -28.94
N SER A 404 9.66 13.56 -28.55
CA SER A 404 10.47 14.50 -29.30
C SER A 404 11.82 13.88 -29.63
N ASN A 405 11.95 13.45 -30.88
CA ASN A 405 13.17 13.04 -31.59
C ASN A 405 13.54 11.56 -31.48
N THR A 406 13.15 10.84 -32.55
CA THR A 406 13.96 9.85 -33.28
C THR A 406 14.87 8.94 -32.44
N GLU A 407 14.43 7.71 -32.20
CA GLU A 407 15.08 6.48 -32.71
C GLU A 407 14.37 5.21 -32.17
N SER A 408 13.96 4.34 -33.11
CA SER A 408 13.53 2.94 -32.92
C SER A 408 12.75 2.59 -31.63
N PHE A 409 11.44 2.86 -31.63
CA PHE A 409 10.51 2.20 -30.72
C PHE A 409 10.63 0.68 -30.87
N SER A 410 11.09 -0.03 -29.85
CA SER A 410 11.14 -1.49 -29.84
C SER A 410 9.75 -2.06 -30.14
N SER A 411 9.69 -3.01 -31.08
CA SER A 411 8.50 -3.67 -31.63
C SER A 411 7.68 -4.51 -30.63
N SER A 412 8.01 -4.45 -29.35
CA SER A 412 7.48 -5.35 -28.32
C SER A 412 7.36 -4.64 -26.98
N LEU A 413 6.22 -4.81 -26.30
CA LEU A 413 5.87 -4.12 -25.06
C LEU A 413 6.08 -5.06 -23.87
N PHE A 414 6.94 -4.69 -22.91
CA PHE A 414 7.12 -5.45 -21.68
C PHE A 414 6.03 -5.11 -20.66
N VAL A 415 5.30 -6.13 -20.20
CA VAL A 415 4.24 -5.99 -19.18
C VAL A 415 4.57 -6.86 -17.98
N ARG A 416 4.35 -6.30 -16.79
CA ARG A 416 4.42 -7.02 -15.53
C ARG A 416 3.08 -6.92 -14.80
N ILE A 417 2.50 -8.08 -14.51
CA ILE A 417 1.23 -8.22 -13.80
C ILE A 417 1.52 -8.82 -12.42
N TYR A 418 0.90 -8.26 -11.40
CA TYR A 418 0.94 -8.77 -10.03
C TYR A 418 -0.40 -9.43 -9.74
N SER A 419 -0.39 -10.68 -9.29
CA SER A 419 -1.59 -11.38 -8.85
C SER A 419 -2.07 -10.88 -7.49
N GLU A 420 -3.12 -11.49 -6.97
CA GLU A 420 -3.58 -11.28 -5.60
C GLU A 420 -2.57 -11.83 -4.58
N SER A 421 -2.46 -11.13 -3.44
CA SER A 421 -1.85 -11.68 -2.23
C SER A 421 -2.83 -12.61 -1.53
N LEU A 422 -2.36 -13.76 -1.07
CA LEU A 422 -3.23 -14.75 -0.43
C LEU A 422 -3.17 -14.60 1.09
N LEU A 423 -4.29 -14.81 1.77
CA LEU A 423 -4.37 -14.84 3.23
C LEU A 423 -4.59 -16.28 3.69
N VAL A 424 -3.71 -16.78 4.54
CA VAL A 424 -3.74 -18.16 5.05
C VAL A 424 -3.69 -18.16 6.57
N ASN A 425 -4.60 -18.90 7.20
CA ASN A 425 -4.60 -19.07 8.64
C ASN A 425 -3.66 -20.22 9.03
N LEU A 426 -2.60 -19.88 9.75
CA LEU A 426 -1.74 -20.87 10.40
C LEU A 426 -2.34 -21.31 11.74
N PRO A 427 -2.01 -22.52 12.23
CA PRO A 427 -2.45 -22.98 13.54
C PRO A 427 -1.94 -22.02 14.63
N THR A 428 -2.85 -21.27 15.24
CA THR A 428 -2.53 -20.33 16.31
C THR A 428 -2.22 -21.09 17.60
N PRO A 429 -1.11 -20.77 18.30
CA PRO A 429 -0.78 -21.40 19.57
C PRO A 429 -1.73 -20.90 20.66
N ASP A 430 -1.87 -21.70 21.73
CA ASP A 430 -2.60 -21.27 22.92
C ASP A 430 -1.80 -20.19 23.67
N PHE A 431 -2.26 -18.93 23.56
CA PHE A 431 -1.65 -17.78 24.25
C PHE A 431 -1.98 -17.70 25.74
N SER A 432 -2.91 -18.53 26.24
CA SER A 432 -3.34 -18.48 27.64
C SER A 432 -2.23 -18.94 28.60
N MET A 433 -1.43 -19.95 28.22
CA MET A 433 -0.37 -20.47 29.08
C MET A 433 0.75 -19.43 29.33
N PRO A 434 1.36 -18.79 28.30
CA PRO A 434 2.32 -17.71 28.52
C PRO A 434 1.73 -16.54 29.31
N PHE A 435 0.48 -16.16 29.03
CA PHE A 435 -0.19 -15.08 29.76
C PHE A 435 -0.31 -15.38 31.26
N ASN A 436 -0.75 -16.58 31.60
CA ASN A 436 -0.87 -17.01 33.00
C ASN A 436 0.49 -17.01 33.72
N VAL A 437 1.55 -17.46 33.04
CA VAL A 437 2.92 -17.45 33.59
C VAL A 437 3.42 -16.01 33.80
N ILE A 438 3.18 -15.10 32.85
CA ILE A 438 3.56 -13.69 32.98
C ILE A 438 2.78 -13.04 34.14
N CYS A 439 1.48 -13.27 34.26
CA CYS A 439 0.67 -12.77 35.37
C CYS A 439 1.18 -13.27 36.74
N LEU A 440 1.53 -14.55 36.84
CA LEU A 440 2.10 -15.12 38.07
C LEU A 440 3.49 -14.53 38.37
N GLY A 441 4.35 -14.41 37.36
CA GLY A 441 5.67 -13.82 37.50
C GLY A 441 5.60 -12.35 37.95
N CYS A 442 4.78 -11.54 37.29
CA CYS A 442 4.57 -10.14 37.63
C CYS A 442 3.99 -9.97 39.04
N THR A 443 3.06 -10.83 39.47
CA THR A 443 2.50 -10.76 40.84
C THR A 443 3.55 -11.14 41.89
N ALA A 444 4.35 -12.18 41.65
CA ALA A 444 5.45 -12.56 42.54
C ALA A 444 6.49 -11.44 42.67
N VAL A 445 6.89 -10.82 41.55
CA VAL A 445 7.82 -9.68 41.54
C VAL A 445 7.22 -8.47 42.25
N ALA A 446 5.95 -8.16 42.04
CA ALA A 446 5.28 -7.05 42.71
C ALA A 446 5.22 -7.24 44.23
N LEU A 447 4.92 -8.45 44.70
CA LEU A 447 4.92 -8.77 46.14
C LEU A 447 6.32 -8.69 46.75
N ALA A 448 7.32 -9.25 46.06
CA ALA A 448 8.71 -9.17 46.51
C ALA A 448 9.23 -7.73 46.55
N PHE A 449 9.03 -6.97 45.47
CA PHE A 449 9.43 -5.57 45.37
C PHE A 449 8.72 -4.71 46.42
N GLY A 450 7.41 -4.90 46.63
CA GLY A 450 6.66 -4.20 47.67
C GLY A 450 7.23 -4.47 49.07
N GLY A 451 7.66 -5.70 49.34
CA GLY A 451 8.35 -6.08 50.58
C GLY A 451 9.71 -5.41 50.72
N PHE A 452 10.57 -5.53 49.71
CA PHE A 452 11.91 -4.93 49.71
C PHE A 452 11.87 -3.41 49.79
N HIS A 453 11.01 -2.77 49.01
CA HIS A 453 10.81 -1.32 49.04
C HIS A 453 10.36 -0.88 50.42
N ASN A 454 9.34 -1.52 51.01
CA ASN A 454 8.91 -1.18 52.37
C ASN A 454 10.01 -1.34 53.43
N LEU A 455 10.85 -2.38 53.34
CA LEU A 455 11.94 -2.59 54.29
C LEU A 455 13.05 -1.55 54.14
N THR A 456 13.36 -1.15 52.90
CA THR A 456 14.46 -0.22 52.62
C THR A 456 14.06 1.25 52.77
N THR A 457 12.79 1.60 52.55
CA THR A 457 12.33 3.00 52.61
C THR A 457 11.60 3.37 53.89
N LYS A 458 11.17 2.40 54.73
CA LYS A 458 10.55 2.74 56.02
C LYS A 458 11.58 3.30 56.99
N GLN A 459 11.49 4.60 57.26
CA GLN A 459 12.10 5.20 58.43
C GLN A 459 11.26 4.89 59.66
N PHE A 460 11.83 4.15 60.61
CA PHE A 460 11.22 3.95 61.92
C PHE A 460 11.38 5.23 62.75
N SER A 461 10.34 6.06 62.81
CA SER A 461 10.29 7.17 63.77
C SER A 461 9.84 6.65 65.13
N TYR A 462 10.66 6.85 66.16
CA TYR A 462 10.29 6.55 67.54
C TYR A 462 9.11 7.44 67.94
N VAL A 463 7.92 6.85 68.09
CA VAL A 463 6.78 7.56 68.66
C VAL A 463 6.86 7.36 70.17
N GLU A 464 7.18 8.42 70.89
CA GLU A 464 7.08 8.41 72.35
C GLU A 464 5.69 7.93 72.76
N LYS A 465 5.67 6.97 73.66
CA LYS A 465 4.46 6.33 74.18
C LYS A 465 3.70 7.39 74.96
N LYS A 466 2.84 8.16 74.29
CA LYS A 466 1.97 9.15 74.94
C LYS A 466 1.25 8.45 76.08
N GLU A 467 1.46 8.95 77.30
CA GLU A 467 0.75 8.48 78.48
C GLU A 467 -0.73 8.35 78.13
N LYS A 468 -1.33 7.20 78.46
CA LYS A 468 -2.76 6.96 78.28
C LYS A 468 -3.50 8.02 79.07
N LYS A 469 -3.89 9.13 78.44
CA LYS A 469 -4.85 10.06 79.02
C LYS A 469 -6.08 9.25 79.38
N ASN A 470 -6.47 9.28 80.65
CA ASN A 470 -7.63 8.55 81.17
C ASN A 470 -8.81 8.71 80.20
N PHE A 471 -9.48 7.61 79.85
CA PHE A 471 -10.58 7.58 78.87
C PHE A 471 -11.64 8.67 79.13
N ARG A 472 -11.87 9.01 80.40
CA ARG A 472 -12.70 10.13 80.85
C ARG A 472 -12.26 11.50 80.30
N GLN A 473 -10.96 11.82 80.30
CA GLN A 473 -10.46 13.10 79.76
C GLN A 473 -10.60 13.16 78.23
N TYR A 474 -10.41 12.02 77.54
CA TYR A 474 -10.62 11.95 76.10
C TYR A 474 -12.10 12.12 75.73
N LEU A 475 -13.00 11.48 76.49
CA LEU A 475 -14.45 11.65 76.32
C LEU A 475 -14.89 13.08 76.61
N GLN A 476 -14.37 13.71 77.66
CA GLN A 476 -14.65 15.12 77.98
C GLN A 476 -14.20 16.06 76.85
N LEU A 477 -13.01 15.84 76.28
CA LEU A 477 -12.51 16.61 75.14
C LEU A 477 -13.36 16.41 73.88
N LEU A 478 -13.79 15.18 73.59
CA LEU A 478 -14.69 14.89 72.48
C LEU A 478 -16.08 15.51 72.68
N TRP A 479 -16.62 15.43 73.90
CA TRP A 479 -17.92 16.01 74.23
C TRP A 479 -17.89 17.54 74.16
N ALA A 480 -16.80 18.16 74.64
CA ALA A 480 -16.57 19.60 74.50
C ALA A 480 -16.46 20.04 73.03
N LYS A 481 -15.73 19.28 72.19
CA LYS A 481 -15.66 19.53 70.74
C LYS A 481 -17.02 19.36 70.06
N PHE A 482 -17.80 18.36 70.47
CA PHE A 482 -19.14 18.12 69.92
C PHE A 482 -20.13 19.23 70.32
N LEU A 483 -20.08 19.70 71.57
CA LEU A 483 -20.84 20.86 72.05
C LEU A 483 -20.47 22.14 71.28
N ALA A 484 -19.18 22.40 71.09
CA ALA A 484 -18.71 23.55 70.32
C ALA A 484 -19.17 23.47 68.86
N PHE A 485 -19.15 22.27 68.25
CA PHE A 485 -19.65 22.05 66.90
C PHE A 485 -21.17 22.24 66.80
N LYS A 486 -21.93 21.78 67.78
CA LYS A 486 -23.39 21.98 67.86
C LYS A 486 -23.74 23.47 68.00
N GLN A 487 -23.01 24.20 68.84
CA GLN A 487 -23.17 25.66 68.97
C GLN A 487 -22.83 26.39 67.66
N TYR A 488 -21.77 25.97 66.96
CA TYR A 488 -21.41 26.51 65.65
C TYR A 488 -22.50 26.27 64.60
N LEU A 489 -23.06 25.05 64.54
CA LEU A 489 -24.16 24.73 63.62
C LEU A 489 -25.41 25.55 63.92
N ASN A 490 -25.80 25.69 65.20
CA ASN A 490 -26.94 26.51 65.60
C ASN A 490 -26.74 28.00 65.27
N ALA A 491 -25.52 28.53 65.45
CA ALA A 491 -25.20 29.89 65.05
C ALA A 491 -25.28 30.08 63.53
N LYS A 492 -24.90 29.04 62.75
CA LYS A 492 -24.97 29.05 61.29
C LYS A 492 -26.41 28.97 60.78
N THR A 493 -27.29 28.16 61.38
CA THR A 493 -28.72 28.13 61.05
C THR A 493 -29.41 29.44 61.39
N ASN A 494 -29.13 30.04 62.56
CA ASN A 494 -29.69 31.35 62.90
C ASN A 494 -29.25 32.46 61.94
N ARG A 495 -27.98 32.47 61.50
CA ARG A 495 -27.51 33.42 60.47
C ARG A 495 -28.19 33.21 59.11
N ASN A 496 -28.47 31.96 58.74
CA ASN A 496 -29.14 31.66 57.48
C ASN A 496 -30.63 32.02 57.52
N ALA A 497 -31.30 31.83 58.67
CA ALA A 497 -32.68 32.29 58.88
C ALA A 497 -32.75 33.83 58.80
N LEU A 498 -31.84 34.54 59.47
CA LEU A 498 -31.78 36.01 59.41
C LEU A 498 -31.53 36.53 57.98
N ARG A 499 -30.69 35.83 57.19
CA ARG A 499 -30.46 36.16 55.77
C ARG A 499 -31.69 35.90 54.89
N GLN A 500 -32.46 34.84 55.17
CA GLN A 500 -33.70 34.57 54.44
C GLN A 500 -34.80 35.59 54.77
N ASP A 501 -34.90 36.04 56.02
CA ASP A 501 -35.83 37.10 56.41
C ASP A 501 -35.43 38.45 55.79
N LEU A 502 -34.13 38.79 55.76
CA LEU A 502 -33.62 39.97 55.04
C LEU A 502 -33.91 39.90 53.53
N HIS A 503 -33.76 38.74 52.89
CA HIS A 503 -34.09 38.58 51.48
C HIS A 503 -35.60 38.68 51.20
N ARG A 504 -36.46 38.19 52.11
CA ARG A 504 -37.92 38.36 51.99
C ARG A 504 -38.37 39.80 52.18
N GLN A 505 -37.72 40.56 53.06
CA GLN A 505 -38.02 41.99 53.22
C GLN A 505 -37.60 42.82 52.00
N HIS A 506 -36.52 42.45 51.31
CA HIS A 506 -36.09 43.13 50.08
C HIS A 506 -36.93 42.80 48.84
N GLN A 507 -37.65 41.67 48.80
CA GLN A 507 -38.51 41.28 47.66
C GLN A 507 -39.92 41.89 47.68
N HIS A 508 -40.27 42.70 48.68
CA HIS A 508 -41.58 43.38 48.78
C HIS A 508 -41.51 44.90 48.57
N VAL A 509 -40.39 45.45 48.10
CA VAL A 509 -40.19 46.91 47.90
C VAL A 509 -39.79 47.28 46.46
N GLU A 510 -40.00 46.40 45.48
CA GLU A 510 -39.94 46.77 44.04
C GLU A 510 -41.25 46.44 43.32
#